data_AF-A0A8B3ECD2-F1
#
_entry.id   AF-A0A8B3ECD2-F1
#
_cell.length_a   1.000
_cell.length_b   1.000
_cell.length_c   1.000
_cell.angle_alpha   90.00
_cell.angle_beta   90.00
_cell.angle_gamma   90.00
#
_symmetry.space_group_name_H-M   'P 1'
#
loop_
_entity.id
_entity.type
_entity.pdbx_description
1 polymer ?
#
loop_
_entity_poly.entity_id
_entity_poly.type
_entity_poly.pdbx_seq_one_letter_code
_entity_poly.pdbx_strand_id
1 'polypeptide(L)'
;MGMFGNSDREKHIAAIQQEAKVLTTVMMKLTEMIDEGRSYCSIHSEEIIELTQKINSHNETLNFHVNCLPQSTVATIQVPWGETGRSGEFAVWAMFIENIIHTAGGQLQEWGL
;
A
#
# COMPACT_ATOMS: atom_id res chain seq x y z
N MET A 1 5.80 5.23 36.56
CA MET A 1 4.71 5.30 35.56
C MET A 1 5.37 5.66 34.23
N GLY A 2 5.34 4.79 33.21
CA GLY A 2 5.99 5.11 31.93
C GLY A 2 6.07 4.02 30.85
N MET A 3 5.33 2.91 30.96
CA MET A 3 5.42 1.79 30.00
C MET A 3 4.26 1.68 29.00
N PHE A 4 3.19 2.48 29.14
CA PHE A 4 2.01 2.35 28.28
C PHE A 4 2.07 3.15 26.98
N GLY A 5 2.85 4.24 26.91
CA GLY A 5 2.95 5.06 25.69
C GLY A 5 3.83 4.47 24.59
N ASN A 6 4.86 3.70 24.96
CA ASN A 6 5.74 3.07 23.97
C ASN A 6 5.09 1.84 23.31
N SER A 7 4.27 1.09 24.04
CA SER A 7 3.62 -0.12 23.51
C SER A 7 2.54 0.20 22.48
N ASP A 8 1.85 1.34 22.61
CA ASP A 8 0.86 1.78 21.63
C ASP A 8 1.54 2.29 20.35
N ARG A 9 2.60 3.09 20.49
CA ARG A 9 3.44 3.52 19.38
C ARG A 9 4.00 2.33 18.58
N GLU A 10 4.54 1.33 19.26
CA GLU A 10 5.09 0.13 18.62
C GLU A 10 4.01 -0.66 17.87
N LYS A 11 2.79 -0.74 18.40
CA LYS A 11 1.66 -1.36 17.69
C LYS A 11 1.31 -0.62 16.40
N HIS A 12 1.22 0.70 16.45
CA HIS A 12 0.96 1.51 15.25
C HIS A 12 2.08 1.37 14.22
N ILE A 13 3.35 1.34 14.64
CA ILE A 13 4.49 1.09 13.74
C ILE A 13 4.40 -0.30 13.10
N ALA A 14 4.14 -1.34 13.90
CA ALA A 14 4.02 -2.71 13.39
C ALA A 14 2.84 -2.85 12.41
N ALA A 15 1.71 -2.18 12.70
CA ALA A 15 0.57 -2.15 11.79
C ALA A 15 0.92 -1.44 10.48
N ILE A 16 1.59 -0.28 10.51
CA ILE A 16 2.06 0.41 9.30
C ILE A 16 2.96 -0.49 8.45
N GLN A 17 3.89 -1.22 9.07
CA GLN A 17 4.77 -2.15 8.36
C GLN A 17 4.00 -3.30 7.69
N GLN A 18 3.00 -3.84 8.38
CA GLN A 18 2.17 -4.91 7.88
C GLN A 18 1.25 -4.43 6.74
N GLU A 19 0.60 -3.29 6.90
CA GLU A 19 -0.25 -2.69 5.86
C GLU A 19 0.57 -2.32 4.61
N ALA A 20 1.75 -1.72 4.80
CA ALA A 20 2.66 -1.42 3.69
C ALA A 20 3.09 -2.67 2.92
N LYS A 21 3.34 -3.78 3.63
CA LYS A 21 3.65 -5.06 3.00
C LYS A 21 2.48 -5.57 2.15
N VAL A 22 1.26 -5.56 2.71
CA VAL A 22 0.07 -6.03 1.98
C VAL A 22 -0.21 -5.16 0.76
N LEU A 23 -0.20 -3.83 0.92
CA LEU A 23 -0.40 -2.88 -0.18
C LEU A 23 0.62 -3.08 -1.29
N THR A 24 1.90 -3.28 -0.95
CA THR A 24 2.95 -3.56 -1.94
C THR A 24 2.62 -4.81 -2.76
N THR A 25 2.24 -5.91 -2.11
CA THR A 25 1.90 -7.16 -2.80
C THR A 25 0.68 -7.00 -3.71
N VAL A 26 -0.40 -6.38 -3.19
CA VAL A 26 -1.64 -6.22 -3.95
C VAL A 26 -1.42 -5.29 -5.16
N MET A 27 -0.64 -4.23 -5.02
CA MET A 27 -0.34 -3.31 -6.11
C MET A 27 0.61 -3.90 -7.15
N MET A 28 1.60 -4.69 -6.74
CA MET A 28 2.44 -5.42 -7.69
C MET A 28 1.59 -6.34 -8.56
N LYS A 29 0.69 -7.11 -7.94
CA LYS A 29 -0.24 -7.96 -8.68
C LYS A 29 -1.12 -7.16 -9.65
N LEU A 30 -1.69 -6.04 -9.19
CA LEU A 30 -2.49 -5.18 -10.07
C LEU A 30 -1.68 -4.66 -11.26
N THR A 31 -0.43 -4.26 -11.02
CA THR A 31 0.48 -3.77 -12.06
C THR A 31 0.82 -4.88 -13.06
N GLU A 32 1.13 -6.09 -12.59
CA GLU A 32 1.36 -7.25 -13.45
C GLU A 32 0.16 -7.55 -14.36
N MET A 33 -1.07 -7.47 -13.83
CA MET A 33 -2.27 -7.64 -14.65
C MET A 33 -2.42 -6.54 -15.70
N ILE A 34 -2.08 -5.29 -15.36
CA ILE A 34 -2.10 -4.16 -16.30
C ILE A 34 -1.04 -4.33 -17.39
N ASP A 35 0.14 -4.86 -17.05
CA ASP A 35 1.23 -5.13 -17.99
C ASP A 35 0.85 -6.21 -19.03
N GLU A 36 -0.01 -7.18 -18.67
CA GLU A 36 -0.62 -8.14 -19.61
C GLU A 36 -1.61 -7.48 -20.59
N GLY A 37 -2.09 -6.27 -20.25
CA GLY A 37 -2.85 -5.40 -21.12
C GLY A 37 -4.38 -5.54 -21.05
N ARG A 38 -5.06 -4.64 -21.76
CA ARG A 38 -6.52 -4.46 -21.71
C ARG A 38 -7.34 -5.74 -21.85
N SER A 39 -6.98 -6.62 -22.77
CA SER A 39 -7.73 -7.86 -23.02
C SER A 39 -7.69 -8.79 -21.81
N TYR A 40 -6.52 -8.91 -21.17
CA TYR A 40 -6.36 -9.68 -19.95
C TYR A 40 -7.18 -9.06 -18.81
N CYS A 41 -7.05 -7.75 -18.60
CA CYS A 41 -7.82 -7.03 -17.58
C CYS A 41 -9.33 -7.14 -17.76
N SER A 42 -9.83 -7.17 -18.99
CA SER A 42 -11.27 -7.31 -19.27
C SER A 42 -11.78 -8.70 -18.87
N ILE A 43 -11.00 -9.76 -19.13
CA ILE A 43 -11.32 -11.14 -18.75
C ILE A 43 -11.28 -11.29 -17.21
N HIS A 44 -10.33 -10.61 -16.56
CA HIS A 44 -10.10 -10.67 -15.12
C HIS A 44 -10.68 -9.46 -14.36
N SER A 45 -11.77 -8.87 -14.86
CA SER A 45 -12.34 -7.62 -14.31
C SER A 45 -12.81 -7.77 -12.86
N GLU A 46 -13.41 -8.90 -12.49
CA GLU A 46 -13.79 -9.18 -11.10
C GLU A 46 -12.58 -9.19 -10.15
N GLU A 47 -11.47 -9.81 -10.58
CA GLU A 47 -10.22 -9.85 -9.82
C GLU A 47 -9.62 -8.44 -9.67
N ILE A 48 -9.68 -7.60 -10.70
CA ILE A 48 -9.26 -6.20 -10.62
C ILE A 48 -10.12 -5.40 -9.64
N ILE A 49 -11.44 -5.61 -9.64
CA ILE A 49 -12.35 -4.97 -8.68
C ILE A 49 -11.97 -5.38 -7.25
N GLU A 50 -11.75 -6.68 -7.01
CA GLU A 50 -11.33 -7.18 -5.71
C GLU A 50 -9.99 -6.61 -5.25
N LEU A 51 -9.00 -6.53 -6.15
CA LEU A 51 -7.69 -5.93 -5.85
C LEU A 51 -7.82 -4.45 -5.51
N THR A 52 -8.64 -3.71 -6.26
CA THR A 52 -8.90 -2.28 -6.02
C THR A 52 -9.59 -2.05 -4.68
N GLN A 53 -10.58 -2.88 -4.33
CA GLN A 53 -11.23 -2.82 -3.02
C GLN A 53 -10.26 -3.13 -1.88
N LYS A 54 -9.39 -4.13 -2.04
CA LYS A 54 -8.34 -4.44 -1.07
C LYS A 54 -7.38 -3.27 -0.90
N ILE A 55 -6.92 -2.66 -2.00
CA ILE A 55 -6.07 -1.47 -1.95
C ILE A 55 -6.74 -0.36 -1.13
N ASN A 56 -8.00 -0.03 -1.43
CA ASN A 56 -8.71 1.03 -0.72
C ASN A 56 -8.84 0.73 0.78
N SER A 57 -9.26 -0.48 1.15
CA SER A 57 -9.45 -0.87 2.55
C SER A 57 -8.14 -0.88 3.35
N HIS A 58 -7.06 -1.40 2.77
CA HIS A 58 -5.74 -1.40 3.41
C HIS A 58 -5.15 0.03 3.47
N ASN A 59 -5.40 0.87 2.48
CA ASN A 59 -4.96 2.26 2.50
C ASN A 59 -5.69 3.09 3.57
N GLU A 60 -6.99 2.87 3.77
CA GLU A 60 -7.75 3.48 4.88
C GLU A 60 -7.20 3.05 6.24
N THR A 61 -6.92 1.76 6.40
CA THR A 61 -6.34 1.19 7.64
C THR A 61 -4.94 1.75 7.90
N LEU A 62 -4.10 1.82 6.86
CA LEU A 62 -2.78 2.44 6.93
C LEU A 62 -2.88 3.90 7.39
N ASN A 63 -3.76 4.69 6.77
CA ASN A 63 -3.96 6.09 7.10
C ASN A 63 -4.42 6.28 8.54
N PHE A 64 -5.27 5.39 9.08
CA PHE A 64 -5.61 5.39 10.49
C PHE A 64 -4.36 5.27 11.37
N HIS A 65 -3.49 4.28 11.14
CA HIS A 65 -2.29 4.09 11.96
C HIS A 65 -1.25 5.21 11.78
N VAL A 66 -1.09 5.74 10.57
CA VAL A 66 -0.23 6.89 10.28
C VAL A 66 -0.67 8.12 11.07
N ASN A 67 -1.99 8.37 11.15
CA ASN A 67 -2.54 9.52 11.87
C ASN A 67 -2.44 9.40 13.41
N CYS A 68 -2.15 8.21 13.94
CA CYS A 68 -1.90 8.01 15.37
C CYS A 68 -0.46 8.34 15.79
N LEU A 69 0.43 8.65 14.84
CA LEU A 69 1.84 8.90 15.08
C LEU A 69 2.27 10.29 14.59
N PRO A 70 3.29 10.93 15.19
CA PRO A 70 3.88 12.14 14.63
C PRO A 70 4.44 11.88 13.23
N GLN A 71 4.18 12.78 12.28
CA GLN A 71 4.64 12.64 10.89
C GLN A 71 6.16 12.46 10.76
N SER A 72 6.95 13.13 11.62
CA SER A 72 8.41 12.94 11.68
C SER A 72 8.82 11.53 12.09
N THR A 73 8.01 10.85 12.92
CA THR A 73 8.21 9.43 13.23
C THR A 73 7.83 8.57 12.03
N VAL A 74 6.63 8.79 11.49
CA VAL A 74 6.08 7.99 10.38
C VAL A 74 7.04 7.96 9.21
N ALA A 75 7.55 9.12 8.79
CA ALA A 75 8.44 9.24 7.63
C ALA A 75 9.65 8.29 7.68
N THR A 76 10.19 8.05 8.88
CA THR A 76 11.39 7.23 9.12
C THR A 76 11.13 5.75 9.38
N ILE A 77 9.86 5.33 9.48
CA ILE A 77 9.50 3.92 9.69
C ILE A 77 10.07 3.09 8.53
N GLN A 78 10.80 2.04 8.86
CA GLN A 78 11.28 1.07 7.89
C GLN A 78 10.13 0.16 7.48
N VAL A 79 9.71 0.23 6.23
CA VAL A 79 8.69 -0.65 5.65
C VAL A 79 9.29 -1.61 4.62
N PRO A 80 8.76 -2.83 4.47
CA PRO A 80 9.24 -3.79 3.49
C PRO A 80 9.08 -3.27 2.06
N TRP A 81 10.11 -3.49 1.24
CA TRP A 81 10.17 -3.06 -0.16
C TRP A 81 10.40 -4.27 -1.06
N GLY A 82 9.37 -4.63 -1.84
CA GLY A 82 9.38 -5.79 -2.73
C GLY A 82 9.62 -7.13 -2.03
N GLU A 83 9.91 -8.17 -2.82
CA GLU A 83 10.03 -9.55 -2.32
C GLU A 83 11.40 -9.88 -1.70
N THR A 84 12.42 -9.04 -1.91
CA THR A 84 13.83 -9.38 -1.61
C THR A 84 14.28 -9.06 -0.18
N GLY A 85 13.35 -8.88 0.76
CA GLY A 85 13.67 -8.57 2.16
C GLY A 85 14.32 -7.20 2.38
N ARG A 86 14.26 -6.33 1.37
CA ARG A 86 14.71 -4.93 1.49
C ARG A 86 13.69 -4.14 2.28
N SER A 87 14.14 -3.11 2.99
CA SER A 87 13.26 -2.11 3.60
C SER A 87 13.66 -0.71 3.15
N GLY A 88 12.70 0.20 3.14
CA GLY A 88 12.89 1.61 2.85
C GLY A 88 12.11 2.48 3.84
N GLU A 89 12.43 3.76 3.87
CA GLU A 89 11.66 4.73 4.64
C GLU A 89 10.23 4.84 4.10
N PHE A 90 9.25 4.87 5.02
CA PHE A 90 7.83 4.98 4.68
C PHE A 90 7.55 6.16 3.77
N ALA A 91 8.20 7.32 3.97
CA ALA A 91 8.00 8.49 3.12
C ALA A 91 8.35 8.21 1.64
N VAL A 92 9.45 7.48 1.40
CA VAL A 92 9.88 7.11 0.04
C VAL A 92 8.93 6.06 -0.54
N TRP A 93 8.55 5.07 0.27
CA TRP A 93 7.59 4.04 -0.13
C TRP A 93 6.22 4.63 -0.48
N ALA A 94 5.71 5.57 0.32
CA ALA A 94 4.41 6.20 0.12
C ALA A 94 4.37 6.96 -1.21
N MET A 95 5.39 7.75 -1.54
CA MET A 95 5.48 8.44 -2.83
C MET A 95 5.48 7.46 -4.01
N PHE A 96 6.20 6.34 -3.89
CA PHE A 96 6.25 5.32 -4.93
C PHE A 96 4.87 4.66 -5.15
N ILE A 97 4.20 4.32 -4.05
CA ILE A 97 2.89 3.67 -4.04
C ILE A 97 1.79 4.58 -4.59
N GLU A 98 1.76 5.85 -4.18
CA GLU A 98 0.82 6.84 -4.72
C GLU A 98 0.94 6.97 -6.24
N ASN A 99 2.18 6.98 -6.76
CA ASN A 99 2.41 7.03 -8.20
C ASN A 99 1.88 5.78 -8.93
N ILE A 100 2.06 4.60 -8.34
CA ILE A 100 1.49 3.35 -8.90
C ILE A 100 -0.03 3.42 -8.91
N ILE A 101 -0.67 3.80 -7.80
CA ILE A 101 -2.13 3.92 -7.72
C ILE A 101 -2.66 4.85 -8.80
N HIS A 102 -2.04 6.02 -8.95
CA HIS A 102 -2.44 7.00 -9.95
C HIS A 102 -2.28 6.47 -11.38
N THR A 103 -1.15 5.83 -11.68
CA THR A 103 -0.86 5.30 -13.02
C THR A 103 -1.79 4.14 -13.36
N ALA A 104 -1.91 3.17 -12.46
CA ALA A 104 -2.77 1.99 -12.61
C ALA A 104 -4.25 2.38 -12.73
N GLY A 105 -4.72 3.26 -11.84
CA GLY A 105 -6.09 3.76 -11.87
C GLY A 105 -6.40 4.54 -13.15
N GLY A 106 -5.48 5.38 -13.62
CA GLY A 106 -5.60 6.08 -14.91
C GLY A 106 -5.71 5.11 -16.09
N GLN A 107 -4.85 4.08 -16.12
CA GLN A 107 -4.85 3.10 -17.21
C GLN A 107 -6.14 2.28 -17.27
N LEU A 108 -6.66 1.84 -16.13
CA LEU A 108 -7.93 1.11 -16.05
C LEU A 108 -9.10 1.99 -16.49
N GLN A 109 -9.13 3.25 -16.03
CA GLN A 109 -10.15 4.22 -16.42
C GLN A 109 -10.15 4.47 -17.94
N GLU A 110 -8.98 4.61 -18.56
CA GLU A 110 -8.85 4.73 -20.02
C GLU A 110 -9.42 3.53 -20.78
N TRP A 111 -9.34 2.33 -20.19
CA TRP A 111 -9.88 1.10 -20.76
C TRP A 111 -11.38 0.89 -20.52
N GLY A 112 -11.99 1.73 -19.66
CA GLY A 112 -13.37 1.62 -19.22
C GLY A 112 -13.57 0.49 -18.20
N LEU A 113 -12.55 0.20 -17.39
CA LEU A 113 -12.53 -0.80 -16.33
C LEU A 113 -12.51 -0.16 -14.94
#